data_AF-A0A8T4BXH1-F1
#
_entry.id   AF-A0A8T4BXH1-F1
#
_cell.length_a   1.000
_cell.length_b   1.000
_cell.length_c   1.000
_cell.angle_alpha   90.00
_cell.angle_beta   90.00
_cell.angle_gamma   90.00
#
_symmetry.space_group_name_H-M   'P 1'
#
loop_
_entity.id
_entity.type
_entity.pdbx_description
1 polymer ?
#
loop_
_entity_poly.entity_id
_entity_poly.type
_entity_poly.pdbx_seq_one_letter_code
_entity_poly.pdbx_strand_id
1 'polypeptide(L)'
;MAVRGRKKPRFSRKKVFKKAKPKRKFFSRKRSFAPKKKKAPRKRPSLRLRKKPKELKARQEGKEIKKYHSELKTFLKGMKKREAPRETSKLMKIIPKKAKRIKTAVQAKAKAAIKPSQVKRATPTDLGKSIETNTDRLYNMINAKGRVSFKEISQIFKVDEDVVEEWAEILEEHKLVKVHYPTFGKAVMYKYDLEKSKKANTKGGKVDTKESKFSEKEKVVNKRSGLKKKWLFVGCAAAVLVIVLLLKGPGTVVPNFTTLLGETGAGMMPMILLIIIVLVLLFAVVRNIKKGRKGRIKVAKKKVKKRGRK
;
A
#
# COMPACT_ATOMS: atom_id res chain seq x y z
N MET A 1 -4.96 -12.73 -56.59
CA MET A 1 -5.61 -13.28 -55.37
C MET A 1 -6.86 -12.46 -55.06
N ALA A 2 -8.04 -13.07 -55.13
CA ALA A 2 -9.33 -12.38 -55.13
C ALA A 2 -9.78 -11.92 -53.72
N VAL A 3 -10.19 -10.65 -53.64
CA VAL A 3 -10.69 -9.97 -52.43
C VAL A 3 -12.14 -10.39 -52.17
N ARG A 4 -12.40 -11.13 -51.08
CA ARG A 4 -13.76 -11.51 -50.66
C ARG A 4 -14.37 -10.44 -49.75
N GLY A 5 -15.25 -9.62 -50.32
CA GLY A 5 -16.06 -8.62 -49.61
C GLY A 5 -17.11 -9.27 -48.70
N ARG A 6 -17.11 -8.91 -47.41
CA ARG A 6 -18.12 -9.35 -46.44
C ARG A 6 -19.32 -8.39 -46.44
N LYS A 7 -20.50 -8.90 -46.81
CA LYS A 7 -21.80 -8.22 -46.74
C LYS A 7 -22.15 -7.89 -45.28
N LYS A 8 -22.53 -6.63 -45.01
CA LYS A 8 -23.05 -6.18 -43.69
C LYS A 8 -24.52 -6.57 -43.52
N PRO A 9 -24.97 -7.00 -42.32
CA PRO A 9 -26.36 -7.32 -42.06
C PRO A 9 -27.23 -6.06 -41.91
N ARG A 10 -28.39 -6.07 -42.58
CA ARG A 10 -29.45 -5.05 -42.47
C ARG A 10 -30.24 -5.26 -41.17
N PHE A 11 -30.15 -4.33 -40.23
CA PHE A 11 -31.01 -4.31 -39.05
C PHE A 11 -32.40 -3.79 -39.40
N SER A 12 -33.41 -4.65 -39.27
CA SER A 12 -34.82 -4.35 -39.45
C SER A 12 -35.32 -3.38 -38.36
N ARG A 13 -35.85 -2.22 -38.79
CA ARG A 13 -36.58 -1.26 -37.94
C ARG A 13 -37.80 -1.92 -37.30
N LYS A 14 -37.81 -2.04 -35.97
CA LYS A 14 -39.02 -2.41 -35.20
C LYS A 14 -39.97 -1.20 -35.12
N LYS A 15 -41.22 -1.43 -35.52
CA LYS A 15 -42.35 -0.48 -35.46
C LYS A 15 -42.63 -0.03 -34.02
N VAL A 16 -42.71 1.28 -33.83
CA VAL A 16 -43.07 1.93 -32.56
C VAL A 16 -44.61 1.98 -32.46
N PHE A 17 -45.19 1.20 -31.55
CA PHE A 17 -46.61 1.29 -31.19
C PHE A 17 -46.83 2.47 -30.23
N LYS A 18 -47.49 3.54 -30.71
CA LYS A 18 -47.98 4.63 -29.87
C LYS A 18 -49.29 4.16 -29.19
N LYS A 19 -49.26 3.91 -27.86
CA LYS A 19 -50.48 3.66 -27.07
C LYS A 19 -51.12 4.99 -26.66
N ALA A 20 -52.39 5.16 -27.02
CA ALA A 20 -53.23 6.29 -26.67
C ALA A 20 -53.46 6.39 -25.15
N LYS A 21 -53.41 7.61 -24.61
CA LYS A 21 -53.72 7.90 -23.20
C LYS A 21 -55.24 8.04 -23.01
N PRO A 22 -55.86 7.36 -22.02
CA PRO A 22 -57.27 7.54 -21.73
C PRO A 22 -57.52 8.86 -21.00
N LYS A 23 -58.57 9.59 -21.43
CA LYS A 23 -59.08 10.82 -20.81
C LYS A 23 -59.61 10.53 -19.40
N ARG A 24 -58.98 11.11 -18.38
CA ARG A 24 -59.48 11.07 -16.99
C ARG A 24 -60.64 12.05 -16.83
N LYS A 25 -61.83 11.54 -16.53
CA LYS A 25 -62.99 12.35 -16.10
C LYS A 25 -62.75 12.87 -14.68
N PHE A 26 -62.77 14.18 -14.51
CA PHE A 26 -62.74 14.86 -13.21
C PHE A 26 -64.10 14.66 -12.53
N PHE A 27 -64.15 13.86 -11.47
CA PHE A 27 -65.29 13.82 -10.56
C PHE A 27 -65.00 14.73 -9.36
N SER A 28 -65.65 15.89 -9.32
CA SER A 28 -65.66 16.80 -8.17
C SER A 28 -66.56 16.23 -7.06
N ARG A 29 -66.02 15.31 -6.26
CA ARG A 29 -66.68 14.89 -5.01
C ARG A 29 -66.40 15.93 -3.92
N LYS A 30 -67.43 16.72 -3.59
CA LYS A 30 -67.52 17.49 -2.34
C LYS A 30 -67.29 16.51 -1.18
N ARG A 31 -66.19 16.70 -0.44
CA ARG A 31 -65.88 15.93 0.78
C ARG A 31 -66.26 16.76 1.98
N SER A 32 -67.29 16.33 2.69
CA SER A 32 -67.60 16.77 4.05
C SER A 32 -66.41 16.43 4.97
N PHE A 33 -65.99 17.43 5.74
CA PHE A 33 -64.91 17.32 6.71
C PHE A 33 -65.42 16.62 7.97
N ALA A 34 -65.25 15.30 8.06
CA ALA A 34 -65.37 14.58 9.32
C ALA A 34 -64.03 14.61 10.08
N PRO A 35 -64.03 14.88 11.41
CA PRO A 35 -62.80 14.94 12.22
C PRO A 35 -62.12 13.57 12.29
N LYS A 36 -60.86 13.52 11.84
CA LYS A 36 -60.05 12.29 11.75
C LYS A 36 -59.58 11.85 13.14
N LYS A 37 -60.14 10.75 13.66
CA LYS A 37 -59.51 9.96 14.73
C LYS A 37 -58.08 9.57 14.32
N LYS A 38 -57.09 9.87 15.17
CA LYS A 38 -55.66 9.61 14.96
C LYS A 38 -55.40 8.11 14.77
N LYS A 39 -55.34 7.64 13.51
CA LYS A 39 -54.94 6.26 13.18
C LYS A 39 -53.43 6.12 13.32
N ALA A 40 -53.00 5.08 14.03
CA ALA A 40 -51.62 4.71 14.25
C ALA A 40 -50.81 4.64 12.92
N PRO A 41 -49.51 4.98 12.94
CA PRO A 41 -48.68 5.06 11.74
C PRO A 41 -48.59 3.70 11.04
N ARG A 42 -49.23 3.59 9.87
CA ARG A 42 -49.05 2.45 8.96
C ARG A 42 -47.58 2.40 8.54
N LYS A 43 -46.88 1.32 8.92
CA LYS A 43 -45.52 1.01 8.46
C LYS A 43 -45.52 1.03 6.93
N ARG A 44 -44.84 2.01 6.34
CA ARG A 44 -44.72 2.14 4.88
C ARG A 44 -44.04 0.88 4.34
N PRO A 45 -44.57 0.21 3.31
CA PRO A 45 -43.86 -0.86 2.64
C PRO A 45 -42.53 -0.30 2.16
N SER A 46 -41.42 -0.89 2.61
CA SER A 46 -40.09 -0.47 2.22
C SER A 46 -40.01 -0.50 0.70
N LEU A 47 -39.84 0.68 0.10
CA LEU A 47 -39.55 0.84 -1.31
C LEU A 47 -38.40 -0.10 -1.65
N ARG A 48 -38.70 -1.19 -2.37
CA ARG A 48 -37.69 -2.10 -2.92
C ARG A 48 -36.82 -1.26 -3.84
N LEU A 49 -35.73 -0.75 -3.31
CA LEU A 49 -34.71 -0.03 -4.04
C LEU A 49 -34.33 -0.90 -5.24
N ARG A 50 -34.72 -0.45 -6.44
CA ARG A 50 -34.26 -1.05 -7.70
C ARG A 50 -32.74 -1.10 -7.64
N LYS A 51 -32.18 -2.32 -7.60
CA LYS A 51 -30.74 -2.53 -7.59
C LYS A 51 -30.13 -1.74 -8.75
N LYS A 52 -29.12 -0.92 -8.45
CA LYS A 52 -28.51 -0.03 -9.43
C LYS A 52 -27.90 -0.87 -10.57
N PRO A 53 -28.01 -0.45 -11.83
CA PRO A 53 -27.56 -1.22 -13.00
C PRO A 53 -26.07 -1.62 -12.96
N LYS A 54 -25.25 -0.93 -12.17
CA LYS A 54 -23.82 -1.26 -11.98
C LYS A 54 -23.61 -2.59 -11.24
N GLU A 55 -24.49 -2.98 -10.32
CA GLU A 55 -24.38 -4.26 -9.60
C GLU A 55 -24.72 -5.48 -10.48
N LEU A 56 -25.55 -5.27 -11.52
CA LEU A 56 -25.92 -6.34 -12.44
C LEU A 56 -24.76 -6.72 -13.38
N LYS A 57 -23.92 -5.76 -13.78
CA LYS A 57 -22.73 -6.00 -14.62
C LYS A 57 -21.66 -6.79 -13.89
N ALA A 58 -21.32 -6.39 -12.65
CA ALA A 58 -20.34 -7.13 -11.83
C ALA A 58 -20.76 -8.60 -11.57
N ARG A 59 -22.08 -8.86 -11.46
CA ARG A 59 -22.60 -10.22 -11.30
C ARG A 59 -22.56 -11.05 -12.59
N GLN A 60 -22.56 -10.41 -13.77
CA GLN A 60 -22.36 -11.09 -15.05
C GLN A 60 -20.88 -11.40 -15.27
N GLU A 61 -19.99 -10.45 -15.03
CA GLU A 61 -18.53 -10.63 -15.13
C GLU A 61 -18.02 -11.75 -14.20
N GLY A 62 -18.52 -11.80 -12.96
CA GLY A 62 -18.17 -12.88 -12.03
C GLY A 62 -18.65 -14.28 -12.46
N LYS A 63 -19.67 -14.38 -13.33
CA LYS A 63 -20.10 -15.67 -13.89
C LYS A 63 -19.22 -16.11 -15.05
N GLU A 64 -18.76 -15.18 -15.88
CA GLU A 64 -17.84 -15.49 -16.98
C GLU A 64 -16.48 -15.95 -16.46
N ILE A 65 -15.93 -15.29 -15.43
CA ILE A 65 -14.64 -15.68 -14.82
C ILE A 65 -14.69 -17.12 -14.26
N LYS A 66 -15.79 -17.50 -13.61
CA LYS A 66 -15.97 -18.87 -13.09
C LYS A 66 -16.05 -19.90 -14.21
N LYS A 67 -16.65 -19.54 -15.35
CA LYS A 67 -16.72 -20.39 -16.54
C LYS A 67 -15.32 -20.64 -17.12
N TYR A 68 -14.54 -19.59 -17.36
CA TYR A 68 -13.16 -19.70 -17.85
C TYR A 68 -12.26 -20.52 -16.94
N HIS A 69 -12.36 -20.33 -15.62
CA HIS A 69 -11.56 -21.12 -14.67
C HIS A 69 -11.91 -22.62 -14.71
N SER A 70 -13.18 -22.98 -14.95
CA SER A 70 -13.58 -24.38 -15.08
C SER A 70 -13.05 -25.02 -16.37
N GLU A 71 -13.06 -24.28 -17.48
CA GLU A 71 -12.54 -24.71 -18.78
C GLU A 71 -11.02 -24.94 -18.75
N LEU A 72 -10.25 -24.01 -18.15
CA LEU A 72 -8.80 -24.17 -17.96
C LEU A 72 -8.45 -25.40 -17.12
N LYS A 73 -9.24 -25.66 -16.06
CA LYS A 73 -9.01 -26.83 -15.18
C LYS A 73 -9.27 -28.14 -15.92
N THR A 74 -10.27 -28.19 -16.79
CA THR A 74 -10.51 -29.36 -17.65
C THR A 74 -9.42 -29.54 -18.72
N PHE A 75 -8.94 -28.46 -19.31
CA PHE A 75 -7.87 -28.48 -20.30
C PHE A 75 -6.55 -29.01 -19.73
N LEU A 76 -6.10 -28.47 -18.59
CA LEU A 76 -4.89 -28.94 -17.87
C LEU A 76 -4.99 -30.41 -17.46
N LYS A 77 -6.18 -30.88 -17.08
CA LYS A 77 -6.42 -32.29 -16.73
C LYS A 77 -6.33 -33.20 -17.97
N GLY A 78 -6.66 -32.68 -19.15
CA GLY A 78 -6.48 -33.36 -20.44
C GLY A 78 -5.01 -33.48 -20.84
N MET A 79 -4.20 -32.43 -20.62
CA MET A 79 -2.76 -32.45 -20.92
C MET A 79 -2.00 -33.46 -20.05
N LYS A 80 -2.29 -33.51 -18.75
CA LYS A 80 -1.66 -34.49 -17.84
C LYS A 80 -1.98 -35.95 -18.17
N LYS A 81 -3.02 -36.22 -18.96
CA LYS A 81 -3.34 -37.57 -19.43
C LYS A 81 -2.64 -37.96 -20.73
N ARG A 82 -1.98 -37.01 -21.42
CA ARG A 82 -1.30 -37.24 -22.71
C ARG A 82 0.22 -37.39 -22.59
N GLU A 83 0.79 -37.21 -21.39
CA GLU A 83 2.17 -37.58 -21.05
C GLU A 83 2.09 -38.83 -20.16
N ALA A 84 2.60 -40.01 -20.49
CA ALA A 84 3.67 -40.37 -21.41
C ALA A 84 3.35 -41.72 -22.10
N PRO A 85 3.74 -41.91 -23.38
CA PRO A 85 3.79 -43.24 -23.97
C PRO A 85 4.75 -44.12 -23.14
N ARG A 86 4.26 -45.27 -22.67
CA ARG A 86 4.97 -46.23 -21.82
C ARG A 86 6.23 -46.85 -22.47
N GLU A 87 6.50 -46.52 -23.73
CA GLU A 87 7.61 -47.07 -24.51
C GLU A 87 8.96 -46.39 -24.28
N THR A 88 9.00 -45.17 -23.73
CA THR A 88 10.27 -44.46 -23.48
C THR A 88 11.09 -45.04 -22.32
N SER A 89 10.49 -45.92 -21.50
CA SER A 89 11.15 -46.59 -20.38
C SER A 89 12.24 -47.58 -20.82
N LYS A 90 12.15 -48.14 -22.03
CA LYS A 90 13.17 -49.05 -22.59
C LYS A 90 14.32 -48.29 -23.25
N LEU A 91 14.05 -47.17 -23.93
CA LEU A 91 15.07 -46.33 -24.57
C LEU A 91 15.91 -45.51 -23.57
N MET A 92 15.37 -45.16 -22.40
CA MET A 92 16.13 -44.45 -21.36
C MET A 92 17.23 -45.28 -20.69
N LYS A 93 17.24 -46.61 -20.83
CA LYS A 93 18.26 -47.48 -20.20
C LYS A 93 19.55 -47.61 -21.02
N ILE A 94 19.57 -47.25 -22.31
CA ILE A 94 20.71 -47.48 -23.20
C ILE A 94 21.66 -46.26 -23.29
N ILE A 95 21.20 -45.06 -22.89
CA ILE A 95 21.96 -43.82 -23.06
C ILE A 95 22.97 -43.45 -21.93
N PRO A 96 23.07 -44.08 -20.74
CA PRO A 96 23.81 -43.44 -19.64
C PRO A 96 25.34 -43.60 -19.66
N LYS A 97 25.94 -44.40 -20.57
CA LYS A 97 27.39 -44.69 -20.50
C LYS A 97 28.27 -43.74 -21.33
N LYS A 98 27.83 -43.27 -22.50
CA LYS A 98 28.63 -42.34 -23.33
C LYS A 98 28.55 -40.88 -22.85
N ALA A 99 27.41 -40.44 -22.32
CA ALA A 99 27.24 -39.06 -21.83
C ALA A 99 28.08 -38.75 -20.56
N LYS A 100 28.37 -39.75 -19.72
CA LYS A 100 29.23 -39.57 -18.54
C LYS A 100 30.68 -39.27 -18.90
N ARG A 101 31.22 -39.89 -19.96
CA ARG A 101 32.60 -39.67 -20.44
C ARG A 101 32.81 -38.30 -21.08
N ILE A 102 31.79 -37.75 -21.75
CA ILE A 102 31.87 -36.42 -22.38
C ILE A 102 31.81 -35.32 -21.31
N LYS A 103 30.99 -35.48 -20.27
CA LYS A 103 30.89 -34.50 -19.18
C LYS A 103 32.19 -34.38 -18.37
N THR A 104 32.90 -35.48 -18.14
CA THR A 104 34.20 -35.43 -17.44
C THR A 104 35.31 -34.81 -18.29
N ALA A 105 35.34 -35.07 -19.61
CA ALA A 105 36.34 -34.46 -20.50
C ALA A 105 36.15 -32.94 -20.66
N VAL A 106 34.89 -32.47 -20.76
CA VAL A 106 34.58 -31.03 -20.84
C VAL A 106 34.90 -30.31 -19.52
N GLN A 107 34.63 -30.95 -18.37
CA GLN A 107 34.99 -30.37 -17.07
C GLN A 107 36.51 -30.35 -16.82
N ALA A 108 37.25 -31.34 -17.33
CA ALA A 108 38.71 -31.35 -17.25
C ALA A 108 39.34 -30.23 -18.10
N LYS A 109 38.86 -30.02 -19.34
CA LYS A 109 39.32 -28.91 -20.19
C LYS A 109 38.94 -27.54 -19.63
N ALA A 110 37.76 -27.39 -19.04
CA ALA A 110 37.34 -26.14 -18.40
C ALA A 110 38.20 -25.79 -17.17
N LYS A 111 38.66 -26.79 -16.41
CA LYS A 111 39.55 -26.58 -15.26
C LYS A 111 41.00 -26.26 -15.67
N ALA A 112 41.48 -26.78 -16.80
CA ALA A 112 42.84 -26.54 -17.27
C ALA A 112 43.02 -25.17 -17.96
N ALA A 113 41.95 -24.58 -18.53
CA ALA A 113 42.01 -23.30 -19.23
C ALA A 113 41.91 -22.07 -18.31
N ILE A 114 41.51 -22.24 -17.04
CA ILE A 114 41.46 -21.15 -16.07
C ILE A 114 42.83 -21.06 -15.41
N LYS A 115 43.76 -20.36 -16.06
CA LYS A 115 44.95 -19.85 -15.37
C LYS A 115 44.46 -19.02 -14.17
N PRO A 116 45.02 -19.17 -12.95
CA PRO A 116 44.67 -18.35 -11.78
C PRO A 116 45.18 -16.92 -11.97
N SER A 117 44.68 -16.23 -12.99
CA SER A 117 44.87 -14.82 -13.26
C SER A 117 43.96 -14.06 -12.29
N GLN A 118 44.50 -13.75 -11.12
CA GLN A 118 44.17 -12.60 -10.27
C GLN A 118 42.69 -12.18 -10.25
N VAL A 119 41.78 -13.09 -9.90
CA VAL A 119 40.47 -12.64 -9.39
C VAL A 119 40.72 -12.11 -7.99
N LYS A 120 41.01 -10.80 -7.90
CA LYS A 120 40.99 -10.05 -6.64
C LYS A 120 39.63 -10.32 -6.00
N ARG A 121 39.57 -11.23 -5.04
CA ARG A 121 38.35 -11.51 -4.28
C ARG A 121 38.01 -10.21 -3.57
N ALA A 122 36.91 -9.57 -3.99
CA ALA A 122 36.39 -8.41 -3.31
C ALA A 122 36.25 -8.77 -1.83
N THR A 123 36.93 -8.01 -0.98
CA THR A 123 36.90 -8.23 0.46
C THR A 123 35.47 -7.99 0.96
N PRO A 124 34.95 -8.79 1.92
CA PRO A 124 33.57 -8.69 2.42
C PRO A 124 33.24 -7.38 3.18
N THR A 125 34.14 -6.40 3.18
CA THR A 125 34.06 -5.17 3.97
C THR A 125 33.14 -4.08 3.39
N ASP A 126 32.57 -4.26 2.19
CA ASP A 126 31.60 -3.30 1.59
C ASP A 126 30.12 -3.76 1.68
N LEU A 127 29.80 -4.77 2.51
CA LEU A 127 28.42 -5.27 2.73
C LEU A 127 27.46 -4.27 3.41
N GLY A 128 27.93 -3.08 3.76
CA GLY A 128 27.12 -2.02 4.39
C GLY A 128 26.57 -0.97 3.43
N LYS A 129 27.02 -0.91 2.17
CA LYS A 129 26.44 0.00 1.17
C LYS A 129 25.24 -0.70 0.54
N SER A 130 24.04 -0.28 0.95
CA SER A 130 22.81 -0.67 0.27
C SER A 130 22.98 -0.39 -1.22
N ILE A 131 22.76 -1.41 -2.05
CA ILE A 131 22.74 -1.25 -3.51
C ILE A 131 21.55 -0.33 -3.82
N GLU A 132 21.82 0.96 -4.05
CA GLU A 132 20.80 1.93 -4.42
C GLU A 132 20.49 1.80 -5.91
N THR A 133 19.23 1.52 -6.24
CA THR A 133 18.77 1.52 -7.63
C THR A 133 18.45 2.95 -8.10
N ASN A 134 18.39 3.16 -9.42
CA ASN A 134 17.99 4.45 -9.98
C ASN A 134 16.57 4.86 -9.53
N THR A 135 15.67 3.90 -9.37
CA THR A 135 14.33 4.08 -8.80
C THR A 135 14.36 4.57 -7.36
N ASP A 136 15.29 4.08 -6.53
CA ASP A 136 15.45 4.57 -5.14
C ASP A 136 15.93 6.01 -5.12
N ARG A 137 16.90 6.35 -5.98
CA ARG A 137 17.40 7.72 -6.15
C ARG A 137 16.31 8.67 -6.63
N LEU A 138 15.49 8.24 -7.59
CA LEU A 138 14.34 9.00 -8.09
C LEU A 138 13.35 9.27 -6.94
N TYR A 139 13.01 8.26 -6.16
CA TYR A 139 12.11 8.40 -5.02
C TYR A 139 12.65 9.39 -3.97
N ASN A 140 13.95 9.31 -3.66
CA ASN A 140 14.61 10.25 -2.75
C ASN A 140 14.57 11.69 -3.28
N MET A 141 14.76 11.88 -4.59
CA MET A 141 14.65 13.19 -5.23
C MET A 141 13.23 13.76 -5.15
N ILE A 142 12.21 12.95 -5.40
CA ILE A 142 10.79 13.35 -5.25
C ILE A 142 10.48 13.69 -3.79
N ASN A 143 11.04 12.94 -2.84
CA ASN A 143 10.88 13.23 -1.42
C ASN A 143 11.49 14.56 -0.99
N ALA A 144 12.62 14.94 -1.58
CA ALA A 144 13.31 16.19 -1.30
C ALA A 144 12.61 17.40 -1.95
N LYS A 145 12.25 17.32 -3.23
CA LYS A 145 11.64 18.42 -3.99
C LYS A 145 10.12 18.53 -3.81
N GLY A 146 9.45 17.43 -3.48
CA GLY A 146 7.99 17.32 -3.37
C GLY A 146 7.26 17.18 -4.71
N ARG A 147 7.76 17.82 -5.78
CA ARG A 147 7.28 17.71 -7.16
C ARG A 147 8.44 17.66 -8.15
N VAL A 148 8.34 16.83 -9.19
CA VAL A 148 9.35 16.74 -10.25
C VAL A 148 8.68 16.43 -11.60
N SER A 149 9.09 17.10 -12.67
CA SER A 149 8.60 16.83 -14.03
C SER A 149 9.35 15.66 -14.69
N PHE A 150 8.71 14.96 -15.64
CA PHE A 150 9.36 13.84 -16.35
C PHE A 150 10.60 14.27 -17.13
N LYS A 151 10.56 15.49 -17.71
CA LYS A 151 11.69 16.08 -18.43
C LYS A 151 12.92 16.29 -17.54
N GLU A 152 12.72 16.80 -16.32
CA GLU A 152 13.82 16.96 -15.35
C GLU A 152 14.43 15.60 -14.98
N ILE A 153 13.60 14.57 -14.78
CA ILE A 153 14.06 13.23 -14.45
C ILE A 153 14.87 12.63 -15.61
N SER A 154 14.35 12.73 -16.84
CA SER A 154 15.04 12.27 -18.04
C SER A 154 16.42 12.94 -18.19
N GLN A 155 16.52 14.24 -17.94
CA GLN A 155 17.79 14.98 -18.02
C GLN A 155 18.80 14.56 -16.93
N ILE A 156 18.34 14.34 -15.70
CA ILE A 156 19.21 13.98 -14.57
C ILE A 156 19.72 12.54 -14.70
N PHE A 157 18.84 11.61 -15.09
CA PHE A 157 19.18 10.18 -15.18
C PHE A 157 19.66 9.76 -16.56
N LYS A 158 19.63 10.67 -17.56
CA LYS A 158 20.00 10.43 -18.96
C LYS A 158 19.29 9.20 -19.55
N VAL A 159 17.99 9.12 -19.32
CA VAL A 159 17.08 8.06 -19.82
C VAL A 159 15.91 8.70 -20.55
N ASP A 160 15.32 7.97 -21.49
CA ASP A 160 14.17 8.42 -22.26
C ASP A 160 12.94 8.62 -21.38
N GLU A 161 12.05 9.54 -21.78
CA GLU A 161 10.84 9.87 -21.01
C GLU A 161 9.90 8.65 -20.85
N ASP A 162 9.91 7.72 -21.80
CA ASP A 162 9.13 6.47 -21.76
C ASP A 162 9.58 5.56 -20.60
N VAL A 163 10.90 5.45 -20.36
CA VAL A 163 11.45 4.66 -19.24
C VAL A 163 11.11 5.33 -17.90
N VAL A 164 11.08 6.66 -17.88
CA VAL A 164 10.65 7.42 -16.69
C VAL A 164 9.16 7.18 -16.40
N GLU A 165 8.33 7.02 -17.43
CA GLU A 165 6.92 6.68 -17.29
C GLU A 165 6.72 5.27 -16.70
N GLU A 166 7.49 4.28 -17.16
CA GLU A 166 7.46 2.93 -16.55
C GLU A 166 7.83 2.98 -15.06
N TRP A 167 8.87 3.75 -14.71
CA TRP A 167 9.25 3.94 -13.31
C TRP A 167 8.15 4.68 -12.52
N ALA A 168 7.45 5.62 -13.15
CA ALA A 168 6.32 6.34 -12.58
C ALA A 168 5.19 5.38 -12.19
N GLU A 169 4.83 4.50 -13.12
CA GLU A 169 3.74 3.53 -12.97
C GLU A 169 4.03 2.57 -11.82
N ILE A 170 5.26 2.04 -11.74
CA ILE A 170 5.69 1.16 -10.64
C ILE A 170 5.60 1.88 -9.28
N LEU A 171 6.09 3.13 -9.19
CA LEU A 171 6.05 3.91 -7.95
C LEU A 171 4.63 4.29 -7.52
N GLU A 172 3.73 4.52 -8.50
CA GLU A 172 2.31 4.80 -8.25
C GLU A 172 1.55 3.55 -7.80
N GLU A 173 1.84 2.38 -8.37
CA GLU A 173 1.26 1.09 -7.96
C GLU A 173 1.53 0.81 -6.47
N HIS A 174 2.75 1.10 -6.02
CA HIS A 174 3.16 0.99 -4.63
C HIS A 174 2.70 2.16 -3.72
N LYS A 175 1.98 3.14 -4.28
CA LYS A 175 1.46 4.34 -3.57
C LYS A 175 2.56 5.17 -2.90
N LEU A 176 3.75 5.20 -3.50
CA LEU A 176 4.88 6.01 -3.05
C LEU A 176 4.81 7.42 -3.64
N VAL A 177 4.35 7.51 -4.88
CA VAL A 177 4.24 8.73 -5.68
C VAL A 177 2.83 8.80 -6.28
N LYS A 178 2.39 9.99 -6.69
CA LYS A 178 1.18 10.20 -7.49
C LYS A 178 1.56 10.88 -8.78
N VAL A 179 1.11 10.35 -9.91
CA VAL A 179 1.36 10.96 -11.22
C VAL A 179 0.19 11.86 -11.60
N HIS A 180 0.49 13.04 -12.14
CA HIS A 180 -0.50 13.96 -12.68
C HIS A 180 -0.18 14.25 -14.14
N TYR A 181 -1.14 13.92 -15.00
CA TYR A 181 -1.12 14.25 -16.41
C TYR A 181 -1.98 15.51 -16.62
N PRO A 182 -1.39 16.71 -16.72
CA PRO A 182 -2.14 17.90 -17.05
C PRO A 182 -2.71 17.78 -18.48
N THR A 183 -3.82 18.46 -18.77
CA THR A 183 -4.46 18.45 -20.11
C THR A 183 -3.51 18.95 -21.20
N PHE A 184 -2.65 19.91 -20.85
CA PHE A 184 -1.60 20.44 -21.70
C PHE A 184 -0.29 20.46 -20.92
N GLY A 185 0.76 19.87 -21.50
CA GLY A 185 2.10 19.82 -20.91
C GLY A 185 2.57 18.41 -20.58
N LYS A 186 3.75 18.33 -19.94
CA LYS A 186 4.38 17.07 -19.56
C LYS A 186 3.87 16.57 -18.23
N ALA A 187 3.94 15.25 -18.02
CA ALA A 187 3.56 14.61 -16.77
C ALA A 187 4.45 15.08 -15.60
N VAL A 188 3.82 15.17 -14.43
CA VAL A 188 4.47 15.62 -13.18
C VAL A 188 4.21 14.61 -12.07
N MET A 189 5.27 14.26 -11.34
CA MET A 189 5.23 13.40 -10.16
C MET A 189 5.10 14.22 -8.88
N TYR A 190 4.25 13.76 -7.96
CA TYR A 190 4.09 14.34 -6.63
C TYR A 190 4.33 13.30 -5.54
N LYS A 191 4.89 13.74 -4.41
CA LYS A 191 4.97 12.90 -3.21
C LYS A 191 3.58 12.46 -2.75
N TYR A 192 3.43 11.17 -2.41
CA TYR A 192 2.16 10.65 -1.94
C TYR A 192 1.86 11.07 -0.49
N ASP A 193 0.97 12.05 -0.31
CA ASP A 193 0.49 12.47 1.01
C ASP A 193 -0.51 11.44 1.59
N LEU A 194 0.00 10.47 2.35
CA LEU A 194 -0.81 9.45 3.06
C LEU A 194 -1.91 10.07 3.95
N GLU A 195 -1.74 11.31 4.43
CA GLU A 195 -2.72 11.97 5.30
C GLU A 195 -3.93 12.52 4.55
N LYS A 196 -3.77 12.99 3.31
CA LYS A 196 -4.87 13.54 2.52
C LYS A 196 -5.83 12.45 2.04
N SER A 197 -5.30 11.27 1.69
CA SER A 197 -6.12 10.12 1.26
C SER A 197 -7.09 9.62 2.35
N LYS A 198 -6.69 9.67 3.63
CA LYS A 198 -7.55 9.29 4.77
C LYS A 198 -8.66 10.30 5.05
N LYS A 199 -8.45 11.58 4.76
CA LYS A 199 -9.45 12.65 4.95
C LYS A 199 -10.46 12.70 3.81
N ALA A 200 -10.05 12.38 2.58
CA ALA A 200 -10.96 12.30 1.44
C ALA A 200 -12.00 11.17 1.61
N ASN A 201 -11.59 10.01 2.13
CA ASN A 201 -12.50 8.88 2.37
C ASN A 201 -13.41 9.03 3.59
N THR A 202 -13.16 9.98 4.50
CA THR A 202 -14.01 10.16 5.69
C THR A 202 -15.09 11.24 5.52
N LYS A 203 -14.99 12.12 4.52
CA LYS A 203 -15.97 13.20 4.30
C LYS A 203 -16.96 12.95 3.15
N GLY A 204 -16.72 11.96 2.30
CA GLY A 204 -17.58 11.65 1.15
C GLY A 204 -18.28 10.30 1.27
N GLY A 205 -19.50 10.28 1.79
CA GLY A 205 -20.46 9.23 1.50
C GLY A 205 -20.36 7.97 2.37
N LYS A 206 -21.46 7.71 3.08
CA LYS A 206 -21.88 6.40 3.56
C LYS A 206 -22.03 5.46 2.34
N VAL A 207 -20.91 4.91 1.86
CA VAL A 207 -20.94 3.80 0.91
C VAL A 207 -21.31 2.58 1.74
N ASP A 208 -22.56 2.14 1.58
CA ASP A 208 -23.09 0.93 2.19
C ASP A 208 -22.39 -0.31 1.59
N THR A 209 -21.12 -0.54 1.94
CA THR A 209 -20.44 -1.80 1.67
C THR A 209 -20.93 -2.83 2.68
N LYS A 210 -22.15 -3.34 2.46
CA LYS A 210 -22.65 -4.58 3.07
C LYS A 210 -22.04 -5.77 2.35
N GLU A 211 -20.75 -6.04 2.50
CA GLU A 211 -20.17 -7.38 2.28
C GLU A 211 -18.69 -7.42 2.69
N SER A 212 -18.45 -7.37 4.00
CA SER A 212 -17.31 -8.03 4.65
C SER A 212 -17.46 -8.01 6.18
N LYS A 213 -18.67 -8.34 6.67
CA LYS A 213 -18.85 -8.68 8.09
C LYS A 213 -18.51 -10.16 8.30
N PHE A 214 -17.23 -10.54 8.21
CA PHE A 214 -16.81 -11.84 8.76
C PHE A 214 -15.40 -11.91 9.37
N SER A 215 -14.60 -10.83 9.43
CA SER A 215 -13.27 -10.95 10.08
C SER A 215 -12.79 -9.72 10.84
N GLU A 216 -13.69 -8.89 11.37
CA GLU A 216 -13.30 -7.67 12.09
C GLU A 216 -14.08 -7.47 13.40
N LYS A 217 -14.08 -8.49 14.27
CA LYS A 217 -14.46 -8.31 15.69
C LYS A 217 -13.29 -8.31 16.67
N GLU A 218 -12.04 -8.49 16.22
CA GLU A 218 -10.88 -8.52 17.13
C GLU A 218 -10.02 -7.25 17.17
N LYS A 219 -10.23 -6.26 16.28
CA LYS A 219 -9.32 -5.08 16.18
C LYS A 219 -9.81 -3.77 16.80
N VAL A 220 -10.98 -3.72 17.43
CA VAL A 220 -11.57 -2.44 17.92
C VAL A 220 -11.05 -2.00 19.30
N VAL A 221 -10.34 -2.84 20.06
CA VAL A 221 -9.87 -2.45 21.41
C VAL A 221 -8.54 -1.67 21.41
N ASN A 222 -7.79 -1.60 20.30
CA ASN A 222 -6.41 -1.08 20.35
C ASN A 222 -6.17 0.34 19.80
N LYS A 223 -7.19 1.07 19.33
CA LYS A 223 -6.99 2.41 18.72
C LYS A 223 -6.88 3.59 19.70
N ARG A 224 -7.16 3.42 21.00
CA ARG A 224 -7.04 4.50 22.01
C ARG A 224 -5.65 4.66 22.63
N SER A 225 -4.68 3.79 22.33
CA SER A 225 -3.34 3.82 22.93
C SER A 225 -2.29 4.60 22.10
N GLY A 226 -2.56 4.90 20.83
CA GLY A 226 -1.63 5.58 19.93
C GLY A 226 -1.54 7.10 20.11
N LEU A 227 -2.64 7.75 20.50
CA LEU A 227 -2.68 9.23 20.61
C LEU A 227 -1.90 9.74 21.83
N LYS A 228 -1.82 8.96 22.91
CA LYS A 228 -1.08 9.34 24.13
C LYS A 228 0.44 9.23 24.00
N LYS A 229 0.96 8.50 23.01
CA LYS A 229 2.42 8.41 22.76
C LYS A 229 2.97 9.64 22.04
N LYS A 230 2.18 10.28 21.17
CA LYS A 230 2.60 11.49 20.44
C LYS A 230 2.77 12.69 21.39
N TRP A 231 1.90 12.85 22.39
CA TRP A 231 2.01 13.92 23.38
C TRP A 231 3.23 13.80 24.31
N LEU A 232 3.67 12.57 24.61
CA LEU A 232 4.88 12.34 25.40
C LEU A 232 6.16 12.73 24.66
N PHE A 233 6.21 12.60 23.32
CA PHE A 233 7.38 13.02 22.53
C PHE A 233 7.49 14.54 22.40
N VAL A 234 6.36 15.24 22.22
CA VAL A 234 6.36 16.71 22.14
C VAL A 234 6.77 17.33 23.48
N GLY A 235 6.33 16.76 24.61
CA GLY A 235 6.74 17.23 25.94
C GLY A 235 8.23 17.07 26.23
N CYS A 236 8.84 15.94 25.83
CA CYS A 236 10.29 15.75 25.99
C CYS A 236 11.11 16.72 25.13
N ALA A 237 10.70 16.97 23.88
CA ALA A 237 11.40 17.91 23.01
C ALA A 237 11.36 19.35 23.56
N ALA A 238 10.20 19.78 24.07
CA ALA A 238 10.07 21.09 24.70
C ALA A 238 10.93 21.22 25.97
N ALA A 239 10.97 20.18 26.82
CA ALA A 239 11.80 20.18 28.02
C ALA A 239 13.30 20.28 27.69
N VAL A 240 13.78 19.54 26.68
CA VAL A 240 15.18 19.64 26.21
C VAL A 240 15.47 21.03 25.66
N LEU A 241 14.55 21.62 24.89
CA LEU A 241 14.72 22.98 24.35
C LEU A 241 14.80 24.03 25.46
N VAL A 242 13.98 23.91 26.51
CA VAL A 242 14.00 24.81 27.67
C VAL A 242 15.30 24.66 28.46
N ILE A 243 15.82 23.44 28.63
CA ILE A 243 17.13 23.21 29.28
C ILE A 243 18.25 23.85 28.45
N VAL A 244 18.24 23.70 27.12
CA VAL A 244 19.22 24.33 26.22
C VAL A 244 19.13 25.86 26.27
N LEU A 245 17.92 26.42 26.39
CA LEU A 245 17.73 27.87 26.53
C LEU A 245 18.15 28.39 27.91
N LEU A 246 17.90 27.66 28.99
CA LEU A 246 18.33 28.05 30.34
C LEU A 246 19.86 27.97 30.52
N LEU A 247 20.53 27.05 29.81
CA LEU A 247 21.99 26.98 29.77
C LEU A 247 22.61 28.09 28.91
N LYS A 248 21.85 28.67 27.97
CA LYS A 248 22.23 29.86 27.21
C LYS A 248 21.79 31.12 27.98
N GLY A 249 22.55 31.47 29.02
CA GLY A 249 22.34 32.74 29.73
C GLY A 249 22.32 33.95 28.77
N PRO A 250 21.50 34.98 29.04
CA PRO A 250 21.42 36.17 28.21
C PRO A 250 22.75 36.92 28.25
N GLY A 251 23.46 36.97 27.12
CA GLY A 251 24.72 37.72 26.98
C GLY A 251 25.93 36.92 26.50
N THR A 252 25.79 35.60 26.27
CA THR A 252 26.90 34.81 25.70
C THR A 252 26.93 34.94 24.18
N VAL A 253 27.86 35.75 23.67
CA VAL A 253 28.25 35.78 22.26
C VAL A 253 28.73 34.39 21.89
N VAL A 254 28.04 33.70 20.99
CA VAL A 254 28.34 32.31 20.62
C VAL A 254 29.72 32.28 19.96
N PRO A 255 30.77 31.71 20.58
CA PRO A 255 32.02 31.51 19.88
C PRO A 255 31.75 30.49 18.77
N ASN A 256 32.22 30.77 17.56
CA ASN A 256 32.17 29.83 16.45
C ASN A 256 32.77 28.50 16.89
N PHE A 257 31.98 27.43 16.81
CA PHE A 257 32.27 26.09 17.35
C PHE A 257 33.57 25.45 16.83
N THR A 258 34.22 26.09 15.86
CA THR A 258 35.43 25.62 15.18
C THR A 258 36.73 25.98 15.91
N THR A 259 36.75 26.98 16.81
CA THR A 259 37.97 27.36 17.55
C THR A 259 38.13 26.68 18.91
N LEU A 260 37.14 25.91 19.38
CA LEU A 260 37.10 25.30 20.72
C LEU A 260 37.62 23.85 20.78
N LEU A 261 38.21 23.36 19.67
CA LEU A 261 38.83 22.03 19.57
C LEU A 261 40.36 22.06 19.66
N GLY A 262 40.96 23.26 19.68
CA GLY A 262 42.38 23.45 19.95
C GLY A 262 42.59 23.85 21.40
N GLU A 263 43.43 23.08 22.09
CA GLU A 263 44.06 23.42 23.37
C GLU A 263 43.31 23.02 24.67
N THR A 264 43.91 22.02 25.33
CA THR A 264 43.69 21.52 26.69
C THR A 264 42.46 20.63 26.93
N GLY A 265 42.62 19.35 26.56
CA GLY A 265 41.66 18.25 26.78
C GLY A 265 41.37 17.85 28.24
N ALA A 266 41.71 18.69 29.23
CA ALA A 266 41.45 18.40 30.64
C ALA A 266 40.08 18.93 31.15
N GLY A 267 39.53 19.96 30.51
CA GLY A 267 38.29 20.61 30.97
C GLY A 267 36.97 20.00 30.47
N MET A 268 36.99 19.23 29.38
CA MET A 268 35.74 18.69 28.78
C MET A 268 35.22 17.40 29.43
N MET A 269 36.10 16.62 30.06
CA MET A 269 35.73 15.36 30.74
C MET A 269 34.62 15.54 31.79
N PRO A 270 34.67 16.51 32.73
CA PRO A 270 33.63 16.64 33.75
C PRO A 270 32.25 17.01 33.15
N MET A 271 32.22 17.81 32.09
CA MET A 271 30.97 18.17 31.40
C MET A 271 30.32 16.98 30.70
N ILE A 272 31.12 16.15 30.02
CA ILE A 272 30.63 14.92 29.39
C ILE A 272 30.09 13.95 30.45
N LEU A 273 30.76 13.84 31.59
CA LEU A 273 30.35 13.00 32.70
C LEU A 273 29.01 13.47 33.31
N LEU A 274 28.83 14.78 33.49
CA LEU A 274 27.56 15.37 33.93
C LEU A 274 26.42 15.09 32.94
N ILE A 275 26.67 15.23 31.63
CA ILE A 275 25.67 14.91 30.59
C ILE A 275 25.27 13.44 30.66
N ILE A 276 26.23 12.53 30.81
CA ILE A 276 25.96 11.09 30.94
C ILE A 276 25.13 10.80 32.20
N ILE A 277 25.46 11.39 33.35
CA ILE A 277 24.71 11.22 34.60
C ILE A 277 23.25 11.68 34.43
N VAL A 278 23.03 12.84 33.82
CA VAL A 278 21.67 13.36 33.56
C VAL A 278 20.88 12.43 32.64
N LEU A 279 21.51 11.88 31.59
CA LEU A 279 20.88 10.92 30.69
C LEU A 279 20.51 9.62 31.39
N VAL A 280 21.38 9.11 32.28
CA VAL A 280 21.11 7.90 33.08
C VAL A 280 19.95 8.11 34.05
N LEU A 281 19.89 9.26 34.72
CA LEU A 281 18.78 9.62 35.62
C LEU A 281 17.45 9.74 34.86
N LEU A 282 17.45 10.41 33.71
CA LEU A 282 16.26 10.49 32.84
C LEU A 282 15.80 9.10 32.41
N PHE A 283 16.73 8.21 32.04
CA PHE A 283 16.39 6.85 31.65
C PHE A 283 15.80 6.03 32.81
N ALA A 284 16.31 6.21 34.04
CA ALA A 284 15.78 5.58 35.24
C ALA A 284 14.34 6.02 35.55
N VAL A 285 14.06 7.33 35.45
CA VAL A 285 12.70 7.89 35.63
C VAL A 285 11.73 7.32 34.60
N VAL A 286 12.12 7.28 33.32
CA VAL A 286 11.30 6.70 32.24
C VAL A 286 11.04 5.21 32.49
N ARG A 287 12.04 4.46 32.98
CA ARG A 287 11.88 3.04 33.36
C ARG A 287 10.89 2.87 34.51
N ASN A 288 10.95 3.72 35.52
CA ASN A 288 10.07 3.62 36.69
C ASN A 288 8.60 3.88 36.33
N ILE A 289 8.33 4.91 35.51
CA ILE A 289 6.98 5.21 35.00
C ILE A 289 6.41 4.02 34.20
N LYS A 290 7.25 3.31 33.44
CA LYS A 290 6.83 2.15 32.63
C LYS A 290 6.47 0.94 33.51
N LYS A 291 7.15 0.73 34.64
CA LYS A 291 6.82 -0.34 35.61
C LYS A 291 5.47 -0.09 36.29
N GLY A 292 5.19 1.14 36.74
CA GLY A 292 3.93 1.50 37.40
C GLY A 292 2.67 1.29 36.53
N ARG A 293 2.78 1.48 35.21
CA ARG A 293 1.63 1.27 34.28
C ARG A 293 1.27 -0.19 34.06
N LYS A 294 2.22 -1.13 34.18
CA LYS A 294 1.94 -2.56 33.99
C LYS A 294 1.08 -3.15 35.12
N GLY A 295 1.22 -2.64 36.35
CA GLY A 295 0.41 -3.06 37.51
C GLY A 295 -1.08 -2.71 37.36
N ARG A 296 -1.41 -1.47 36.96
CA ARG A 296 -2.80 -1.00 36.86
C ARG A 296 -3.61 -1.71 35.75
N ILE A 297 -2.96 -2.14 34.66
CA ILE A 297 -3.64 -2.87 33.56
C ILE A 297 -4.10 -4.27 34.00
N LYS A 298 -3.36 -4.95 34.89
CA LYS A 298 -3.75 -6.28 35.40
C LYS A 298 -4.99 -6.21 36.30
N VAL A 299 -5.11 -5.17 37.13
CA VAL A 299 -6.27 -4.98 38.02
C VAL A 299 -7.55 -4.67 37.22
N ALA A 300 -7.45 -3.84 36.17
CA ALA A 300 -8.58 -3.51 35.30
C ALA A 300 -9.14 -4.74 34.54
N LYS A 301 -8.27 -5.63 34.03
CA LYS A 301 -8.70 -6.87 33.37
C LYS A 301 -9.44 -7.84 34.33
N LYS A 302 -9.06 -7.89 35.61
CA LYS A 302 -9.70 -8.76 36.61
C LYS A 302 -11.11 -8.28 36.97
N LYS A 303 -11.38 -6.96 36.98
CA LYS A 303 -12.73 -6.39 37.22
C LYS A 303 -13.71 -6.60 36.06
N VAL A 304 -13.25 -6.56 34.80
CA VAL A 304 -14.13 -6.77 33.63
C VAL A 304 -14.59 -8.23 33.52
N LYS A 305 -13.75 -9.21 33.87
CA LYS A 305 -14.10 -10.64 33.80
C LYS A 305 -15.19 -11.06 34.82
N LYS A 306 -15.35 -10.33 35.93
CA LYS A 306 -16.40 -10.59 36.94
C LYS A 306 -17.79 -10.06 36.57
N ARG A 307 -17.91 -9.13 35.62
CA ARG A 307 -19.20 -8.51 35.23
C ARG A 307 -19.91 -9.20 34.05
N GLY A 308 -19.25 -10.14 33.36
CA GLY A 308 -19.83 -10.89 32.24
C GLY A 308 -20.33 -12.30 32.60
N ARG A 309 -20.57 -12.58 33.89
CA ARG A 309 -21.05 -13.88 34.41
C ARG A 309 -22.33 -13.77 35.26
N LYS A 310 -22.97 -12.61 35.27
CA LYS A 310 -24.29 -12.41 35.87
C LYS A 310 -25.30 -12.17 34.76
#